data_AF-A0AAD9QSU8-F1
#
_entry.id   AF-A0AAD9QSU8-F1
#
_cell.length_a   1.000
_cell.length_b   1.000
_cell.length_c   1.000
_cell.angle_alpha   90.00
_cell.angle_beta   90.00
_cell.angle_gamma   90.00
#
_symmetry.space_group_name_H-M   'P 1'
#
loop_
_entity.id
_entity.type
_entity.pdbx_description
1 polymer ?
#
loop_
_entity_poly.entity_id
_entity_poly.type
_entity_poly.pdbx_seq_one_letter_code
_entity_poly.pdbx_strand_id
1 'polypeptide(L)'
;MRKTIVLAVSGRGRPFLERLRAQEEKDEVLQALDEYRKPRDALLILVSDYVKICAPRLEELGEALPARHTIPELLDSISVNTLAQIVFSLLKLAVYDQVTLACLGIKRYMTEALPLLKGSPEATEAAILLILKRVNKMFEKFVNKPDLSRCIDWKSLEIYLKGLYLTLCKRPSIALSPYLKSLVKMCVSLVIQERAAAAVSVAANLPFAPMLSPPQFFADTVIKFSSRLMHVLKDQCSLKELCGNLVNVGSPARTEKIFVRLVLPTCIRLGSGRSDAPKASFDDVCFALSSFLVTVTTKNPESPSQTPIRLSFVEESLDVPRSLAFVVPHEGRTSMEEIPDSLYCAAYLGKRRGECLSLLALREANIFHPVDDKLQK
;
A
#
# COMPACT_ATOMS: atom_id res chain seq x y z
N MET A 1 42.80 63.23 -16.03
CA MET A 1 43.30 61.86 -16.28
C MET A 1 42.35 60.85 -15.63
N ARG A 2 41.35 60.36 -16.39
CA ARG A 2 40.45 59.29 -15.95
C ARG A 2 40.94 57.98 -16.56
N LYS A 3 41.34 57.01 -15.73
CA LYS A 3 41.70 55.67 -16.17
C LYS A 3 40.42 54.88 -16.42
N THR A 4 40.11 54.66 -17.69
CA THR A 4 39.11 53.70 -18.15
C THR A 4 39.60 52.29 -17.82
N ILE A 5 38.92 51.61 -16.90
CA ILE A 5 39.09 50.17 -16.70
C ILE A 5 38.38 49.49 -17.86
N VAL A 6 39.14 49.09 -18.88
CA VAL A 6 38.68 48.16 -19.92
C VAL A 6 38.62 46.79 -19.28
N LEU A 7 37.40 46.34 -18.93
CA LEU A 7 37.15 44.94 -18.61
C LEU A 7 37.33 44.12 -19.89
N ALA A 8 38.52 43.53 -20.03
CA ALA A 8 38.77 42.49 -21.02
C ALA A 8 37.88 41.29 -20.70
N VAL A 9 36.80 41.13 -21.46
CA VAL A 9 35.98 39.90 -21.48
C VAL A 9 36.80 38.80 -22.13
N SER A 10 37.71 38.20 -21.35
CA SER A 10 38.38 36.96 -21.70
C SER A 10 37.35 35.83 -21.68
N GLY A 11 37.32 34.99 -22.72
CA GLY A 11 36.30 34.00 -23.06
C GLY A 11 36.09 32.81 -22.10
N ARG A 12 36.13 33.04 -20.79
CA ARG A 12 35.82 32.06 -19.72
C ARG A 12 34.48 32.32 -18.99
N GLY A 13 33.70 33.31 -19.42
CA GLY A 13 32.40 33.67 -18.79
C GLY A 13 31.16 32.90 -19.29
N ARG A 14 31.24 32.21 -20.44
CA ARG A 14 30.09 31.50 -21.04
C ARG A 14 29.47 30.44 -20.12
N PRO A 15 30.22 29.55 -19.46
CA PRO A 15 29.62 28.54 -18.59
C PRO A 15 29.06 29.10 -17.27
N PHE A 16 29.43 30.32 -16.86
CA PHE A 16 28.85 30.95 -15.66
C PHE A 16 27.52 31.63 -15.97
N LEU A 17 27.44 32.39 -17.07
CA LEU A 17 26.21 33.03 -17.53
C LEU A 17 25.15 32.00 -17.98
N GLU A 18 25.56 30.90 -18.61
CA GLU A 18 24.66 29.79 -18.92
C GLU A 18 24.12 29.09 -17.66
N ARG A 19 24.94 28.97 -16.60
CA ARG A 19 24.50 28.44 -15.30
C ARG A 19 23.54 29.38 -14.58
N LEU A 20 23.76 30.70 -14.67
CA LEU A 20 22.83 31.71 -14.14
C LEU A 20 21.49 31.67 -14.88
N ARG A 21 21.50 31.67 -16.22
CA ARG A 21 20.27 31.56 -17.02
C ARG A 21 19.53 30.25 -16.76
N ALA A 22 20.25 29.12 -16.70
CA ALA A 22 19.66 27.83 -16.37
C ALA A 22 19.14 27.77 -14.92
N GLN A 23 19.65 28.61 -14.03
CA GLN A 23 19.14 28.73 -12.66
C GLN A 23 17.87 29.59 -12.64
N GLU A 24 17.85 30.72 -13.35
CA GLU A 24 16.66 31.57 -13.53
C GLU A 24 15.52 30.76 -14.16
N GLU A 25 15.77 30.01 -15.23
CA GLU A 25 14.78 29.13 -15.87
C GLU A 25 14.25 28.06 -14.91
N LYS A 26 15.12 27.49 -14.05
CA LYS A 26 14.68 26.53 -13.02
C LYS A 26 13.82 27.19 -11.97
N ASP A 27 14.17 28.38 -11.52
CA ASP A 27 13.45 29.14 -10.50
C ASP A 27 12.08 29.58 -11.04
N GLU A 28 11.99 29.98 -12.32
CA GLU A 28 10.73 30.26 -13.02
C GLU A 28 9.83 29.01 -13.09
N VAL A 29 10.38 27.85 -13.43
CA VAL A 29 9.61 26.58 -13.45
C VAL A 29 9.11 26.22 -12.05
N LEU A 30 9.96 26.37 -11.02
CA LEU A 30 9.58 26.12 -9.63
C LEU A 30 8.46 27.07 -9.17
N GLN A 31 8.54 28.35 -9.54
CA GLN A 31 7.50 29.34 -9.26
C GLN A 31 6.18 29.00 -9.95
N ALA A 32 6.21 28.66 -11.25
CA ALA A 32 5.02 28.26 -11.98
C ALA A 32 4.36 26.99 -11.39
N LEU A 33 5.16 26.02 -10.92
CA LEU A 33 4.65 24.85 -10.20
C LEU A 33 4.01 25.24 -8.87
N ASP A 34 4.58 26.20 -8.15
CA ASP A 34 4.05 26.67 -6.88
C ASP A 34 2.72 27.42 -7.04
N GLU A 35 2.64 28.33 -8.01
CA GLU A 35 1.41 29.03 -8.41
C GLU A 35 0.33 28.07 -8.90
N TYR A 36 0.72 26.97 -9.55
CA TYR A 36 -0.20 25.90 -9.93
C TYR A 36 -0.70 25.10 -8.72
N ARG A 37 0.18 24.73 -7.79
CA ARG A 37 -0.14 23.82 -6.67
C ARG A 37 -0.92 24.52 -5.56
N LYS A 38 -0.46 25.67 -5.09
CA LYS A 38 -0.99 26.38 -3.92
C LYS A 38 -2.52 26.55 -3.92
N PRO A 39 -3.16 27.12 -4.96
CA PRO A 39 -4.61 27.32 -4.94
C PRO A 39 -5.38 26.01 -4.95
N ARG A 40 -4.86 24.99 -5.65
CA ARG A 40 -5.48 23.66 -5.73
C ARG A 40 -5.34 22.91 -4.41
N ASP A 41 -4.19 23.00 -3.76
CA ASP A 41 -3.95 22.42 -2.44
C ASP A 41 -4.89 23.04 -1.40
N ALA A 42 -4.96 24.37 -1.35
CA ALA A 42 -5.86 25.10 -0.46
C ALA A 42 -7.33 24.72 -0.67
N LEU A 43 -7.79 24.64 -1.94
CA LEU A 43 -9.15 24.22 -2.25
C LEU A 43 -9.43 22.80 -1.76
N LEU A 44 -8.51 21.86 -1.97
CA LEU A 44 -8.68 20.48 -1.50
C LEU A 44 -8.71 20.39 0.03
N ILE A 45 -7.92 21.20 0.73
CA ILE A 45 -7.98 21.31 2.20
C ILE A 45 -9.37 21.78 2.64
N LEU A 46 -9.85 22.90 2.10
CA LEU A 46 -11.14 23.50 2.44
C LEU A 46 -12.31 22.54 2.17
N VAL A 47 -12.30 21.88 1.01
CA VAL A 47 -13.34 20.91 0.67
C VAL A 47 -13.27 19.67 1.56
N SER A 48 -12.06 19.24 1.95
CA SER A 48 -11.91 18.12 2.90
C SER A 48 -12.48 18.45 4.26
N ASP A 49 -12.24 19.66 4.78
CA ASP A 49 -12.86 20.16 6.01
C ASP A 49 -14.39 20.19 5.90
N TYR A 50 -14.90 20.80 4.83
CA TYR A 50 -16.33 20.88 4.57
C TYR A 50 -16.99 19.48 4.53
N VAL A 51 -16.44 18.56 3.74
CA VAL A 51 -16.98 17.20 3.62
C VAL A 51 -16.91 16.45 4.94
N LYS A 52 -15.78 16.52 5.65
CA LYS A 52 -15.58 15.85 6.93
C LYS A 52 -16.56 16.30 8.01
N ILE A 53 -16.87 17.59 8.05
CA ILE A 53 -17.80 18.18 9.05
C ILE A 53 -19.25 17.95 8.65
N CYS A 54 -19.59 18.18 7.39
CA CYS A 54 -20.98 18.22 6.94
C CYS A 54 -21.54 16.84 6.57
N ALA A 55 -20.75 15.91 6.03
CA ALA A 55 -21.24 14.58 5.65
C ALA A 55 -21.87 13.75 6.79
N PRO A 56 -21.29 13.69 8.02
CA PRO A 56 -21.93 12.98 9.13
C PRO A 56 -23.16 13.73 9.65
N ARG A 57 -23.10 15.06 9.76
CA ARG A 57 -24.25 15.89 10.18
C ARG A 57 -25.45 15.73 9.26
N LEU A 58 -25.20 15.59 7.95
CA LEU A 58 -26.24 15.37 6.97
C LEU A 58 -26.88 13.98 7.10
N GLU A 59 -26.12 12.99 7.56
CA GLU A 59 -26.61 11.64 7.88
C GLU A 59 -27.53 11.67 9.11
N GLU A 60 -27.07 12.30 10.20
CA GLU A 60 -27.86 12.52 11.43
C GLU A 60 -29.15 13.30 11.14
N LEU A 61 -29.05 14.35 10.32
CA LEU A 61 -30.20 15.15 9.91
C LEU A 61 -31.17 14.32 9.05
N GLY A 62 -30.66 13.43 8.21
CA GLY A 62 -31.49 12.53 7.40
C GLY A 62 -32.27 11.52 8.23
N GLU A 63 -31.70 11.03 9.32
CA GLU A 63 -32.39 10.15 10.28
C GLU A 63 -33.44 10.91 11.12
N ALA A 64 -33.18 12.19 11.42
CA ALA A 64 -34.07 13.02 12.22
C ALA A 64 -35.23 13.65 11.41
N LEU A 65 -35.08 13.83 10.09
CA LEU A 65 -36.07 14.50 9.26
C LEU A 65 -37.20 13.53 8.83
N PRO A 66 -38.47 13.96 8.90
CA PRO A 66 -39.56 13.20 8.30
C PRO A 66 -39.40 13.10 6.77
N ALA A 67 -39.76 11.95 6.19
CA ALA A 67 -39.58 11.59 4.77
C ALA A 67 -40.12 12.59 3.71
N ARG A 68 -40.85 13.61 4.13
CA ARG A 68 -41.34 14.71 3.29
C ARG A 68 -40.27 15.76 2.97
N HIS A 69 -39.15 15.79 3.68
CA HIS A 69 -38.07 16.75 3.44
C HIS A 69 -36.96 16.11 2.60
N THR A 70 -36.54 16.83 1.56
CA THR A 70 -35.38 16.45 0.75
C THR A 70 -34.10 16.90 1.45
N ILE A 71 -33.19 15.97 1.66
CA ILE A 71 -31.86 16.26 2.19
C ILE A 71 -31.03 16.87 1.05
N PRO A 72 -30.46 18.07 1.22
CA PRO A 72 -29.62 18.68 0.18
C PRO A 72 -28.41 17.81 -0.15
N GLU A 73 -28.02 17.73 -1.42
CA GLU A 73 -26.74 17.12 -1.80
C GLU A 73 -25.58 17.96 -1.27
N LEU A 74 -24.57 17.30 -0.71
CA LEU A 74 -23.43 18.00 -0.13
C LEU A 74 -22.56 18.66 -1.19
N LEU A 75 -22.36 17.97 -2.31
CA LEU A 75 -21.66 18.42 -3.50
C LEU A 75 -22.42 17.94 -4.72
N ASP A 76 -22.63 18.83 -5.68
CA ASP A 76 -23.23 18.48 -6.98
C ASP A 76 -22.25 17.67 -7.84
N SER A 77 -22.79 17.03 -8.89
CA SER A 77 -22.00 16.19 -9.80
C SER A 77 -20.87 16.97 -10.49
N ILE A 78 -21.07 18.26 -10.77
CA ILE A 78 -20.05 19.13 -11.38
C ILE A 78 -18.90 19.34 -10.41
N SER A 79 -19.16 19.67 -9.14
CA SER A 79 -18.12 19.85 -8.13
C SER A 79 -17.35 18.55 -7.89
N VAL A 80 -18.04 17.41 -7.74
CA VAL A 80 -17.40 16.10 -7.53
C VAL A 80 -16.43 15.77 -8.67
N ASN A 81 -16.88 15.93 -9.91
CA ASN A 81 -16.04 15.70 -11.09
C ASN A 81 -14.86 16.67 -11.17
N THR A 82 -15.10 17.95 -10.88
CA THR A 82 -14.07 19.00 -10.92
C THR A 82 -12.98 18.74 -9.88
N LEU A 83 -13.37 18.37 -8.66
CA LEU A 83 -12.44 17.99 -7.59
C LEU A 83 -11.62 16.76 -7.97
N ALA A 84 -12.24 15.75 -8.56
CA ALA A 84 -11.53 14.57 -9.04
C ALA A 84 -10.49 14.91 -10.12
N GLN A 85 -10.81 15.84 -11.03
CA GLN A 85 -9.85 16.33 -12.05
C GLN A 85 -8.68 17.12 -11.44
N ILE A 86 -8.94 17.92 -10.39
CA ILE A 86 -7.90 18.64 -9.66
C ILE A 86 -6.96 17.67 -8.96
N VAL A 87 -7.50 16.67 -8.25
CA VAL A 87 -6.69 15.62 -7.61
C VAL A 87 -5.92 14.83 -8.65
N PHE A 88 -6.56 14.46 -9.77
CA PHE A 88 -5.92 13.74 -10.86
C PHE A 88 -4.72 14.51 -11.43
N SER A 89 -4.86 15.82 -11.66
CA SER A 89 -3.79 16.65 -12.21
C SER A 89 -2.62 16.82 -11.24
N LEU A 90 -2.89 16.99 -9.94
CA LEU A 90 -1.85 17.01 -8.92
C LEU A 90 -1.16 15.65 -8.77
N LEU A 91 -1.90 14.53 -8.78
CA LEU A 91 -1.33 13.18 -8.80
C LEU A 91 -0.54 12.88 -10.09
N LYS A 92 -0.75 13.65 -11.17
CA LYS A 92 0.11 13.58 -12.37
C LYS A 92 1.47 14.19 -12.10
N LEU A 93 1.52 15.33 -11.42
CA LEU A 93 2.74 16.04 -11.03
C LEU A 93 3.50 15.32 -9.90
N ALA A 94 2.78 14.75 -8.92
CA ALA A 94 3.34 14.04 -7.77
C ALA A 94 4.27 12.85 -8.10
N VAL A 95 4.22 12.32 -9.33
CA VAL A 95 5.16 11.26 -9.77
C VAL A 95 6.59 11.80 -9.93
N TYR A 96 6.71 13.09 -10.23
CA TYR A 96 7.99 13.74 -10.57
C TYR A 96 8.40 14.81 -9.56
N ASP A 97 7.45 15.33 -8.78
CA ASP A 97 7.68 16.38 -7.80
C ASP A 97 7.28 15.91 -6.38
N GLN A 98 8.28 15.81 -5.51
CA GLN A 98 8.11 15.38 -4.13
C GLN A 98 7.28 16.35 -3.30
N VAL A 99 7.33 17.65 -3.62
CA VAL A 99 6.54 18.64 -2.89
C VAL A 99 5.05 18.45 -3.21
N THR A 100 4.69 18.21 -4.48
CA THR A 100 3.31 17.81 -4.83
C THR A 100 2.93 16.48 -4.20
N LEU A 101 3.83 15.50 -4.19
CA LEU A 101 3.57 14.22 -3.54
C LEU A 101 3.24 14.40 -2.05
N ALA A 102 3.86 15.38 -1.40
CA ALA A 102 3.66 15.69 0.00
C ALA A 102 2.51 16.67 0.29
N CYS A 103 1.81 17.20 -0.72
CA CYS A 103 0.72 18.16 -0.58
C CYS A 103 -0.34 17.72 0.42
N LEU A 104 -0.72 18.63 1.33
CA LEU A 104 -1.66 18.34 2.41
C LEU A 104 -3.08 18.17 1.88
N GLY A 105 -3.48 18.97 0.91
CA GLY A 105 -4.80 18.91 0.28
C GLY A 105 -5.07 17.56 -0.39
N ILE A 106 -4.09 16.98 -1.10
CA ILE A 106 -4.25 15.64 -1.67
C ILE A 106 -4.41 14.60 -0.56
N LYS A 107 -3.56 14.65 0.46
CA LYS A 107 -3.60 13.74 1.62
C LYS A 107 -4.96 13.77 2.30
N ARG A 108 -5.45 14.97 2.63
CA ARG A 108 -6.75 15.18 3.28
C ARG A 108 -7.90 14.76 2.38
N TYR A 109 -7.85 15.10 1.10
CA TYR A 109 -8.88 14.67 0.15
C TYR A 109 -8.97 13.13 0.10
N MET A 110 -7.83 12.45 -0.01
CA MET A 110 -7.79 10.98 -0.07
C MET A 110 -8.32 10.32 1.21
N THR A 111 -8.01 10.85 2.39
CA THR A 111 -8.38 10.21 3.67
C THR A 111 -9.69 10.69 4.27
N GLU A 112 -10.13 11.91 3.99
CA GLU A 112 -11.26 12.56 4.65
C GLU A 112 -12.42 12.82 3.67
N ALA A 113 -12.15 13.37 2.49
CA ALA A 113 -13.21 13.71 1.54
C ALA A 113 -13.68 12.49 0.73
N LEU A 114 -12.76 11.81 0.03
CA LEU A 114 -13.04 10.73 -0.92
C LEU A 114 -13.91 9.59 -0.32
N PRO A 115 -13.64 9.09 0.89
CA PRO A 115 -14.46 8.05 1.52
C PRO A 115 -15.88 8.52 1.88
N LEU A 116 -16.06 9.83 2.05
CA LEU A 116 -17.29 10.47 2.52
C LEU A 116 -18.08 11.19 1.42
N LEU A 117 -17.58 11.25 0.18
CA LEU A 117 -18.29 11.91 -0.94
C LEU A 117 -19.74 11.40 -1.08
N LYS A 118 -20.70 12.28 -0.85
CA LYS A 118 -22.13 12.01 -1.09
C LYS A 118 -22.58 12.94 -2.22
N GLY A 119 -23.07 12.34 -3.30
CA GLY A 119 -23.59 12.98 -4.50
C GLY A 119 -24.21 11.90 -5.40
N SER A 120 -24.48 12.20 -6.67
CA SER A 120 -24.95 11.17 -7.62
C SER A 120 -24.03 9.93 -7.60
N PRO A 121 -24.59 8.72 -7.56
CA PRO A 121 -23.81 7.49 -7.51
C PRO A 121 -22.90 7.36 -8.73
N GLU A 122 -23.38 7.75 -9.91
CA GLU A 122 -22.61 7.74 -11.16
C GLU A 122 -21.40 8.69 -11.10
N ALA A 123 -21.62 9.94 -10.66
CA ALA A 123 -20.55 10.94 -10.57
C ALA A 123 -19.51 10.54 -9.51
N THR A 124 -19.97 10.01 -8.38
CA THR A 124 -19.10 9.58 -7.28
C THR A 124 -18.26 8.37 -7.68
N GLU A 125 -18.87 7.37 -8.32
CA GLU A 125 -18.16 6.18 -8.79
C GLU A 125 -17.13 6.54 -9.87
N ALA A 126 -17.49 7.39 -10.82
CA ALA A 126 -16.58 7.89 -11.85
C ALA A 126 -15.38 8.64 -11.25
N ALA A 127 -15.62 9.50 -10.25
CA ALA A 127 -14.57 10.23 -9.54
C ALA A 127 -13.60 9.31 -8.80
N ILE A 128 -14.11 8.33 -8.05
CA ILE A 128 -13.26 7.33 -7.36
C ILE A 128 -12.44 6.54 -8.38
N LEU A 129 -13.08 6.07 -9.46
CA LEU A 129 -12.41 5.27 -10.47
C LEU A 129 -11.30 6.05 -11.18
N LEU A 130 -11.52 7.34 -11.46
CA LEU A 130 -10.53 8.24 -12.04
C LEU A 130 -9.29 8.35 -11.14
N ILE A 131 -9.50 8.58 -9.86
CA ILE A 131 -8.42 8.71 -8.87
C ILE A 131 -7.71 7.37 -8.68
N LEU A 132 -8.45 6.28 -8.49
CA LEU A 132 -7.90 4.93 -8.34
C LEU A 132 -7.01 4.55 -9.53
N LYS A 133 -7.50 4.77 -10.75
CA LYS A 133 -6.74 4.51 -11.98
C LYS A 133 -5.46 5.34 -12.03
N ARG A 134 -5.50 6.59 -11.55
CA ARG A 134 -4.33 7.47 -11.50
C ARG A 134 -3.31 7.04 -10.44
N VAL A 135 -3.77 6.67 -9.24
CA VAL A 135 -2.89 6.13 -8.19
C VAL A 135 -2.25 4.83 -8.66
N ASN A 136 -3.00 3.92 -9.27
CA ASN A 136 -2.45 2.69 -9.85
C ASN A 136 -1.33 2.99 -10.86
N LYS A 137 -1.55 3.91 -11.80
CA LYS A 137 -0.51 4.33 -12.76
C LYS A 137 0.70 4.99 -12.12
N MET A 138 0.51 5.70 -11.00
CA MET A 138 1.60 6.29 -10.23
C MET A 138 2.49 5.19 -9.63
N PHE A 139 1.90 4.17 -9.00
CA PHE A 139 2.64 3.02 -8.48
C PHE A 139 3.34 2.24 -9.60
N GLU A 140 2.68 2.01 -10.74
CA GLU A 140 3.33 1.39 -11.92
C GLU A 140 4.58 2.17 -12.35
N LYS A 141 4.55 3.51 -12.32
CA LYS A 141 5.71 4.34 -12.67
C LYS A 141 6.83 4.22 -11.64
N PHE A 142 6.50 4.17 -10.35
CA PHE A 142 7.50 3.99 -9.29
C PHE A 142 8.15 2.61 -9.35
N VAL A 143 7.40 1.55 -9.64
CA VAL A 143 7.94 0.19 -9.76
C VAL A 143 8.82 0.05 -11.01
N ASN A 144 8.38 0.60 -12.15
CA ASN A 144 9.05 0.38 -13.44
C ASN A 144 10.21 1.36 -13.72
N LYS A 145 10.32 2.48 -12.99
CA LYS A 145 11.41 3.45 -13.16
C LYS A 145 12.28 3.53 -11.90
N PRO A 146 13.50 2.95 -11.90
CA PRO A 146 14.35 2.90 -10.72
C PRO A 146 14.78 4.28 -10.22
N ASP A 147 14.88 5.28 -11.09
CA ASP A 147 15.26 6.64 -10.69
C ASP A 147 14.17 7.32 -9.84
N LEU A 148 12.90 7.10 -10.19
CA LEU A 148 11.78 7.61 -9.40
C LEU A 148 11.63 6.85 -8.09
N SER A 149 11.95 5.55 -8.11
CA SER A 149 11.73 4.65 -6.99
C SER A 149 12.64 4.94 -5.79
N ARG A 150 13.82 5.54 -6.03
CA ARG A 150 14.77 5.97 -5.00
C ARG A 150 14.34 7.22 -4.25
N CYS A 151 13.50 8.05 -4.85
CA CYS A 151 13.07 9.32 -4.28
C CYS A 151 11.69 9.24 -3.62
N ILE A 152 11.13 8.05 -3.42
CA ILE A 152 9.78 7.88 -2.90
C ILE A 152 9.68 8.41 -1.46
N ASP A 153 8.81 9.40 -1.24
CA ASP A 153 8.27 9.68 0.09
C ASP A 153 7.22 8.64 0.48
N TRP A 154 7.68 7.61 1.19
CA TRP A 154 6.84 6.51 1.68
C TRP A 154 5.71 6.98 2.59
N LYS A 155 5.89 8.07 3.34
CA LYS A 155 4.87 8.59 4.26
C LYS A 155 3.69 9.15 3.49
N SER A 156 3.95 9.87 2.40
CA SER A 156 2.89 10.40 1.54
C SER A 156 2.16 9.30 0.78
N LEU A 157 2.88 8.29 0.26
CA LEU A 157 2.25 7.15 -0.40
C LEU A 157 1.39 6.30 0.54
N GLU A 158 1.84 6.09 1.78
CA GLU A 158 1.06 5.38 2.78
C GLU A 158 -0.30 6.06 3.01
N ILE A 159 -0.33 7.39 3.10
CA ILE A 159 -1.57 8.15 3.30
C ILE A 159 -2.52 7.97 2.11
N TYR A 160 -2.01 7.90 0.88
CA TYR A 160 -2.84 7.65 -0.30
C TYR A 160 -3.44 6.25 -0.30
N LEU A 161 -2.65 5.23 0.07
CA LEU A 161 -3.16 3.86 0.24
C LEU A 161 -4.18 3.78 1.37
N LYS A 162 -3.93 4.47 2.49
CA LYS A 162 -4.87 4.56 3.61
C LYS A 162 -6.19 5.20 3.17
N GLY A 163 -6.16 6.24 2.35
CA GLY A 163 -7.36 6.85 1.78
C GLY A 163 -8.17 5.89 0.90
N LEU A 164 -7.50 5.12 0.04
CA LEU A 164 -8.15 4.08 -0.76
C LEU A 164 -8.71 2.94 0.10
N TYR A 165 -8.00 2.53 1.15
CA TYR A 165 -8.50 1.57 2.14
C TYR A 165 -9.78 2.08 2.84
N LEU A 166 -9.79 3.33 3.31
CA LEU A 166 -10.97 3.94 3.93
C LEU A 166 -12.15 4.02 2.93
N THR A 167 -11.86 4.36 1.67
CA THR A 167 -12.86 4.37 0.60
C THR A 167 -13.42 2.96 0.35
N LEU A 168 -12.58 1.92 0.36
CA LEU A 168 -13.01 0.52 0.26
C LEU A 168 -13.86 0.08 1.45
N CYS A 169 -13.54 0.56 2.66
CA CYS A 169 -14.35 0.29 3.84
C CYS A 169 -15.76 0.86 3.73
N LYS A 170 -15.90 2.08 3.20
CA LYS A 170 -17.19 2.76 3.04
C LYS A 170 -17.96 2.36 1.79
N ARG A 171 -17.27 2.03 0.69
CA ARG A 171 -17.85 1.65 -0.61
C ARG A 171 -17.22 0.35 -1.11
N PRO A 172 -17.74 -0.82 -0.71
CA PRO A 172 -17.20 -2.11 -1.14
C PRO A 172 -17.24 -2.36 -2.66
N SER A 173 -18.11 -1.67 -3.41
CA SER A 173 -18.24 -1.82 -4.88
C SER A 173 -16.93 -1.59 -5.63
N ILE A 174 -16.05 -0.74 -5.10
CA ILE A 174 -14.76 -0.43 -5.73
C ILE A 174 -13.82 -1.65 -5.79
N ALA A 175 -14.08 -2.68 -4.98
CA ALA A 175 -13.29 -3.90 -4.92
C ALA A 175 -13.24 -4.67 -6.26
N LEU A 176 -14.31 -4.56 -7.04
CA LEU A 176 -14.44 -5.21 -8.35
C LEU A 176 -13.54 -4.55 -9.41
N SER A 177 -13.04 -3.35 -9.14
CA SER A 177 -12.18 -2.62 -10.08
C SER A 177 -10.85 -3.37 -10.30
N PRO A 178 -10.46 -3.65 -11.56
CA PRO A 178 -9.19 -4.30 -11.85
C PRO A 178 -8.00 -3.45 -11.41
N TYR A 179 -8.14 -2.12 -11.39
CA TYR A 179 -7.09 -1.21 -10.93
C TYR A 179 -6.79 -1.36 -9.44
N LEU A 180 -7.79 -1.67 -8.62
CA LEU A 180 -7.59 -1.89 -7.18
C LEU A 180 -6.82 -3.19 -6.94
N LYS A 181 -7.22 -4.27 -7.61
CA LYS A 181 -6.54 -5.57 -7.52
C LYS A 181 -5.09 -5.45 -7.98
N SER A 182 -4.86 -4.76 -9.11
CA SER A 182 -3.51 -4.49 -9.64
C SER A 182 -2.66 -3.69 -8.65
N LEU A 183 -3.20 -2.61 -8.10
CA LEU A 183 -2.51 -1.76 -7.13
C LEU A 183 -2.11 -2.55 -5.88
N VAL A 184 -3.03 -3.32 -5.30
CA VAL A 184 -2.75 -4.15 -4.12
C VAL A 184 -1.66 -5.17 -4.43
N LYS A 185 -1.72 -5.85 -5.58
CA LYS A 185 -0.68 -6.80 -6.01
C LYS A 185 0.69 -6.12 -6.13
N MET A 186 0.78 -4.95 -6.77
CA MET A 186 2.04 -4.19 -6.85
C MET A 186 2.57 -3.82 -5.47
N CYS A 187 1.72 -3.33 -4.58
CA CYS A 187 2.11 -2.99 -3.20
C CYS A 187 2.59 -4.22 -2.41
N VAL A 188 1.93 -5.36 -2.58
CA VAL A 188 2.34 -6.63 -1.98
C VAL A 188 3.70 -7.08 -2.52
N SER A 189 3.93 -7.03 -3.83
CA SER A 189 5.23 -7.33 -4.43
C SER A 189 6.33 -6.38 -3.94
N LEU A 190 6.03 -5.10 -3.70
CA LEU A 190 6.95 -4.14 -3.09
C LEU A 190 7.33 -4.54 -1.65
N VAL A 191 6.37 -4.97 -0.83
CA VAL A 191 6.61 -5.43 0.56
C VAL A 191 7.42 -6.71 0.61
N ILE A 192 7.11 -7.67 -0.26
CA ILE A 192 7.91 -8.89 -0.45
C ILE A 192 9.30 -8.54 -0.99
N GLN A 193 9.43 -7.40 -1.69
CA GLN A 193 10.59 -7.01 -2.50
C GLN A 193 10.91 -8.11 -3.53
N GLU A 194 9.89 -8.56 -4.23
CA GLU A 194 10.03 -9.47 -5.36
C GLU A 194 10.52 -8.65 -6.56
N ARG A 195 11.81 -8.79 -6.92
CA ARG A 195 12.31 -8.19 -8.15
C ARG A 195 11.67 -8.92 -9.33
N ALA A 196 11.12 -8.17 -10.28
CA ALA A 196 10.97 -8.69 -11.64
C ALA A 196 12.39 -8.98 -12.15
N ALA A 197 12.71 -10.26 -12.39
CA ALA A 197 14.02 -10.71 -12.87
C ALA A 197 14.41 -10.17 -14.26
N ALA A 198 13.57 -9.35 -14.89
CA ALA A 198 13.67 -8.98 -16.31
C ALA A 198 14.24 -7.58 -16.59
N ALA A 199 15.01 -6.98 -15.68
CA ALA A 199 15.70 -5.72 -15.96
C ALA A 199 17.20 -5.83 -15.64
N VAL A 200 17.86 -6.81 -16.25
CA VAL A 200 19.30 -6.70 -16.52
C VAL A 200 19.43 -5.69 -17.66
N SER A 201 19.66 -4.43 -17.32
CA SER A 201 20.14 -3.48 -18.32
C SER A 201 21.60 -3.81 -18.62
N VAL A 202 21.90 -4.08 -19.89
CA VAL A 202 23.25 -4.32 -20.42
C VAL A 202 24.13 -3.05 -20.35
N ALA A 203 23.60 -1.91 -19.86
CA ALA A 203 24.24 -0.61 -20.02
C ALA A 203 24.78 0.07 -18.74
N ALA A 204 24.83 -0.58 -17.56
CA ALA A 204 25.35 0.10 -16.37
C ALA A 204 26.22 -0.81 -15.49
N ASN A 205 27.53 -0.62 -15.58
CA ASN A 205 28.53 -1.04 -14.58
C ASN A 205 28.42 -0.25 -13.24
N LEU A 206 27.21 0.21 -12.89
CA LEU A 206 26.89 0.74 -11.58
C LEU A 206 25.93 -0.24 -10.92
N PRO A 207 26.23 -0.77 -9.72
CA PRO A 207 25.27 -1.61 -9.01
C PRO A 207 23.99 -0.79 -8.86
N PHE A 208 22.86 -1.32 -9.36
CA PHE A 208 21.56 -0.75 -9.06
C PHE A 208 21.47 -0.62 -7.54
N ALA A 209 21.57 0.60 -7.01
CA ALA A 209 21.31 0.85 -5.60
C ALA A 209 19.93 0.22 -5.31
N PRO A 210 19.84 -0.69 -4.33
CA PRO A 210 18.62 -1.44 -4.07
C PRO A 210 17.47 -0.47 -3.87
N MET A 211 16.30 -0.79 -4.43
CA MET A 211 15.07 -0.10 -4.03
C MET A 211 15.04 -0.08 -2.50
N LEU A 212 14.85 1.11 -1.92
CA LEU A 212 14.67 1.25 -0.49
C LEU A 212 13.57 0.28 -0.08
N SER A 213 13.87 -0.64 0.84
CA SER A 213 12.84 -1.49 1.42
C SER A 213 11.71 -0.59 1.91
N PRO A 214 10.45 -0.88 1.57
CA PRO A 214 9.36 -0.08 2.11
C PRO A 214 9.43 -0.11 3.65
N PRO A 215 9.23 1.04 4.31
CA PRO A 215 9.17 1.11 5.76
C PRO A 215 8.03 0.26 6.34
N GLN A 216 8.17 -0.16 7.60
CA GLN A 216 7.18 -1.01 8.28
C GLN A 216 5.77 -0.40 8.29
N PHE A 217 5.64 0.92 8.50
CA PHE A 217 4.33 1.58 8.49
C PHE A 217 3.61 1.45 7.14
N PHE A 218 4.36 1.47 6.03
CA PHE A 218 3.81 1.28 4.69
C PHE A 218 3.37 -0.18 4.52
N ALA A 219 4.23 -1.13 4.91
CA ALA A 219 3.90 -2.55 4.87
C ALA A 219 2.64 -2.87 5.68
N ASP A 220 2.52 -2.37 6.92
CA ASP A 220 1.32 -2.55 7.75
C ASP A 220 0.05 -2.03 7.05
N THR A 221 0.11 -0.88 6.37
CA THR A 221 -1.01 -0.34 5.59
C THR A 221 -1.34 -1.21 4.38
N VAL A 222 -0.34 -1.77 3.69
CA VAL A 222 -0.57 -2.76 2.63
C VAL A 222 -1.25 -4.01 3.18
N ILE A 223 -0.80 -4.57 4.31
CA ILE A 223 -1.46 -5.74 4.94
C ILE A 223 -2.92 -5.41 5.29
N LYS A 224 -3.20 -4.24 5.85
CA LYS A 224 -4.57 -3.77 6.15
C LYS A 224 -5.42 -3.66 4.89
N PHE A 225 -4.85 -3.13 3.83
CA PHE A 225 -5.56 -2.94 2.56
C PHE A 225 -5.85 -4.26 1.86
N SER A 226 -4.85 -5.15 1.76
CA SER A 226 -4.98 -6.49 1.20
C SER A 226 -6.01 -7.34 1.93
N SER A 227 -5.94 -7.38 3.27
CA SER A 227 -6.93 -8.13 4.07
C SER A 227 -8.35 -7.60 3.90
N ARG A 228 -8.54 -6.28 3.78
CA ARG A 228 -9.87 -5.71 3.47
C ARG A 228 -10.34 -6.06 2.07
N LEU A 229 -9.43 -6.08 1.08
CA LEU A 229 -9.76 -6.50 -0.28
C LEU A 229 -10.22 -7.97 -0.31
N MET A 230 -9.49 -8.85 0.38
CA MET A 230 -9.87 -10.26 0.55
C MET A 230 -11.25 -10.39 1.19
N HIS A 231 -11.56 -9.58 2.21
CA HIS A 231 -12.89 -9.61 2.86
C HIS A 231 -14.03 -9.34 1.90
N VAL A 232 -13.86 -8.31 1.07
CA VAL A 232 -14.92 -7.84 0.18
C VAL A 232 -15.08 -8.78 -1.01
N LEU A 233 -13.97 -9.32 -1.53
CA LEU A 233 -13.98 -10.18 -2.72
C LEU A 233 -14.18 -11.66 -2.42
N LYS A 234 -13.97 -12.11 -1.18
CA LYS A 234 -14.09 -13.51 -0.73
C LYS A 234 -13.39 -14.44 -1.72
N ASP A 235 -14.14 -15.30 -2.40
CA ASP A 235 -13.66 -16.34 -3.31
C ASP A 235 -12.92 -15.79 -4.55
N GLN A 236 -12.97 -14.48 -4.82
CA GLN A 236 -12.26 -13.83 -5.94
C GLN A 236 -10.92 -13.19 -5.54
N CYS A 237 -10.51 -13.30 -4.28
CA CYS A 237 -9.21 -12.83 -3.81
C CYS A 237 -8.76 -13.61 -2.57
N SER A 238 -7.97 -14.66 -2.77
CA SER A 238 -7.34 -15.46 -1.71
C SER A 238 -5.95 -14.96 -1.33
N LEU A 239 -5.44 -15.40 -0.17
CA LEU A 239 -4.07 -15.15 0.27
C LEU A 239 -3.07 -15.74 -0.72
N LYS A 240 -3.39 -16.93 -1.26
CA LYS A 240 -2.60 -17.61 -2.28
C LYS A 240 -2.47 -16.77 -3.55
N GLU A 241 -3.56 -16.14 -4.00
CA GLU A 241 -3.55 -15.25 -5.17
C GLU A 241 -2.74 -13.98 -4.96
N LEU A 242 -2.76 -13.42 -3.74
CA LEU A 242 -1.92 -12.28 -3.38
C LEU A 242 -0.42 -12.63 -3.35
N CYS A 243 -0.09 -13.88 -3.05
CA CYS A 243 1.28 -14.41 -3.09
C CYS A 243 1.70 -14.88 -4.50
N GLY A 244 0.91 -14.61 -5.54
CA GLY A 244 1.24 -14.98 -6.92
C GLY A 244 0.92 -16.44 -7.29
N ASN A 245 0.01 -17.10 -6.56
CA ASN A 245 -0.46 -18.48 -6.81
C ASN A 245 0.58 -19.60 -6.70
N LEU A 246 1.80 -19.29 -6.23
CA LEU A 246 2.90 -20.25 -6.13
C LEU A 246 2.88 -20.94 -4.76
N VAL A 247 2.55 -22.24 -4.74
CA VAL A 247 2.69 -23.10 -3.54
C VAL A 247 4.16 -23.47 -3.30
N ASN A 248 4.99 -23.38 -4.35
CA ASN A 248 6.43 -23.56 -4.28
C ASN A 248 7.09 -22.22 -4.63
N VAL A 249 7.41 -21.42 -3.60
CA VAL A 249 7.87 -20.02 -3.75
C VAL A 249 9.30 -19.92 -4.34
N GLY A 250 9.84 -21.00 -4.90
CA GLY A 250 11.20 -21.07 -5.41
C GLY A 250 12.16 -21.45 -4.28
N SER A 251 13.24 -20.68 -4.09
CA SER A 251 14.23 -21.00 -3.05
C SER A 251 13.63 -20.90 -1.63
N PRO A 252 14.07 -21.74 -0.68
CA PRO A 252 13.69 -21.67 0.74
C PRO A 252 13.72 -20.25 1.33
N ALA A 253 14.77 -19.49 1.01
CA ALA A 253 14.93 -18.09 1.44
C ALA A 253 13.85 -17.14 0.90
N ARG A 254 13.33 -17.38 -0.32
CA ARG A 254 12.20 -16.60 -0.85
C ARG A 254 10.90 -16.98 -0.13
N THR A 255 10.69 -18.26 0.15
CA THR A 255 9.53 -18.74 0.92
C THR A 255 9.48 -18.12 2.31
N GLU A 256 10.60 -18.16 3.04
CA GLU A 256 10.73 -17.55 4.35
C GLU A 256 10.42 -16.04 4.30
N LYS A 257 10.98 -15.34 3.31
CA LYS A 257 10.76 -13.90 3.13
C LYS A 257 9.28 -13.55 2.91
N ILE A 258 8.59 -14.29 2.03
CA ILE A 258 7.15 -14.12 1.79
C ILE A 258 6.37 -14.43 3.06
N PHE A 259 6.74 -15.50 3.76
CA PHE A 259 6.07 -15.92 4.97
C PHE A 259 6.13 -14.84 6.06
N VAL A 260 7.33 -14.36 6.38
CA VAL A 260 7.56 -13.40 7.47
C VAL A 260 6.99 -12.01 7.14
N ARG A 261 7.06 -11.57 5.88
CA ARG A 261 6.68 -10.19 5.50
C ARG A 261 5.23 -10.02 5.09
N LEU A 262 4.57 -11.10 4.68
CA LEU A 262 3.21 -11.03 4.14
C LEU A 262 2.28 -12.04 4.82
N VAL A 263 2.58 -13.34 4.73
CA VAL A 263 1.66 -14.40 5.16
C VAL A 263 1.37 -14.29 6.64
N LEU A 264 2.41 -14.30 7.49
CA LEU A 264 2.24 -14.26 8.93
C LEU A 264 1.54 -12.97 9.42
N PRO A 265 1.95 -11.75 9.02
CA PRO A 265 1.22 -10.53 9.39
C PRO A 265 -0.25 -10.52 8.91
N THR A 266 -0.51 -11.07 7.72
CA THR A 266 -1.88 -11.18 7.19
C THR A 266 -2.69 -12.17 8.03
N CYS A 267 -2.17 -13.37 8.30
CA CYS A 267 -2.83 -14.38 9.13
C CYS A 267 -3.09 -13.89 10.56
N ILE A 268 -2.15 -13.19 11.20
CA ILE A 268 -2.37 -12.56 12.51
C ILE A 268 -3.56 -11.60 12.44
N ARG A 269 -3.62 -10.77 11.39
CA ARG A 269 -4.73 -9.83 11.20
C ARG A 269 -6.06 -10.56 10.95
N LEU A 270 -6.09 -11.58 10.09
CA LEU A 270 -7.28 -12.39 9.81
C LEU A 270 -7.76 -13.17 11.05
N GLY A 271 -6.83 -13.64 11.88
CA GLY A 271 -7.10 -14.41 13.10
C GLY A 271 -7.42 -13.55 14.33
N SER A 272 -7.14 -12.24 14.29
CA SER A 272 -7.30 -11.34 15.46
C SER A 272 -8.76 -11.00 15.82
N GLY A 273 -9.76 -11.54 15.12
CA GLY A 273 -11.17 -11.34 15.44
C GLY A 273 -11.67 -9.90 15.32
N ARG A 274 -10.89 -9.03 14.65
CA ARG A 274 -11.25 -7.62 14.49
C ARG A 274 -12.50 -7.47 13.63
N SER A 275 -13.38 -6.55 14.02
CA SER A 275 -14.59 -6.22 13.26
C SER A 275 -14.29 -5.75 11.83
N ASP A 276 -13.12 -5.15 11.60
CA ASP A 276 -12.69 -4.65 10.29
C ASP A 276 -11.89 -5.66 9.43
N ALA A 277 -11.57 -6.84 9.98
CA ALA A 277 -10.79 -7.88 9.30
C ALA A 277 -11.65 -9.13 9.02
N PRO A 278 -11.53 -9.77 7.83
CA PRO A 278 -12.23 -11.02 7.55
C PRO A 278 -11.70 -12.16 8.43
N LYS A 279 -12.56 -13.13 8.73
CA LYS A 279 -12.10 -14.45 9.20
C LYS A 279 -11.33 -15.12 8.07
N ALA A 280 -10.21 -15.77 8.39
CA ALA A 280 -9.46 -16.53 7.41
C ALA A 280 -10.33 -17.67 6.83
N SER A 281 -10.31 -17.83 5.51
CA SER A 281 -10.92 -18.99 4.88
C SER A 281 -10.12 -20.25 5.21
N PHE A 282 -10.75 -21.42 5.13
CA PHE A 282 -10.05 -22.69 5.33
C PHE A 282 -8.85 -22.83 4.38
N ASP A 283 -9.01 -22.42 3.12
CA ASP A 283 -7.95 -22.47 2.11
C ASP A 283 -6.79 -21.54 2.45
N ASP A 284 -7.06 -20.33 2.97
CA ASP A 284 -6.03 -19.40 3.41
C ASP A 284 -5.25 -19.94 4.61
N VAL A 285 -5.94 -20.61 5.54
CA VAL A 285 -5.30 -21.27 6.70
C VAL A 285 -4.42 -22.43 6.24
N CYS A 286 -4.95 -23.30 5.37
CA CYS A 286 -4.18 -24.42 4.81
C CYS A 286 -2.95 -23.92 4.04
N PHE A 287 -3.09 -22.86 3.24
CA PHE A 287 -1.98 -22.25 2.52
C PHE A 287 -0.91 -21.66 3.46
N ALA A 288 -1.34 -20.97 4.52
CA ALA A 288 -0.42 -20.40 5.50
C ALA A 288 0.34 -21.48 6.28
N LEU A 289 -0.35 -22.54 6.70
CA LEU A 289 0.27 -23.69 7.37
C LEU A 289 1.24 -24.42 6.44
N SER A 290 0.87 -24.61 5.17
CA SER A 290 1.75 -25.21 4.17
C SER A 290 3.01 -24.37 3.96
N SER A 291 2.86 -23.05 3.85
CA SER A 291 3.97 -22.12 3.73
C SER A 291 4.88 -22.14 4.96
N PHE A 292 4.30 -22.22 6.16
CA PHE A 292 5.04 -22.35 7.41
C PHE A 292 5.84 -23.66 7.45
N LEU A 293 5.20 -24.79 7.13
CA LEU A 293 5.84 -26.10 7.11
C LEU A 293 7.01 -26.13 6.13
N VAL A 294 6.85 -25.61 4.90
CA VAL A 294 7.97 -25.49 3.94
C VAL A 294 9.09 -24.63 4.54
N THR A 295 8.76 -23.51 5.17
CA THR A 295 9.76 -22.60 5.75
C THR A 295 10.55 -23.25 6.90
N VAL A 296 9.91 -24.07 7.73
CA VAL A 296 10.56 -24.74 8.88
C VAL A 296 11.29 -26.03 8.47
N THR A 297 10.81 -26.73 7.44
CA THR A 297 11.40 -28.02 7.01
C THR A 297 12.52 -27.88 5.99
N THR A 298 12.60 -26.77 5.26
CA THR A 298 13.68 -26.53 4.30
C THR A 298 14.91 -25.97 5.00
N LYS A 299 15.96 -26.79 5.13
CA LYS A 299 17.27 -26.33 5.63
C LYS A 299 17.85 -25.28 4.67
N ASN A 300 18.27 -24.12 5.17
CA ASN A 300 19.09 -23.17 4.41
C ASN A 300 20.46 -23.82 4.19
N PRO A 301 20.88 -24.14 2.94
CA PRO A 301 22.25 -24.60 2.73
C PRO A 301 23.18 -23.40 2.91
N GLU A 302 23.88 -23.33 4.05
CA GLU A 302 25.03 -22.45 4.19
C GLU A 302 26.16 -22.97 3.30
N SER A 303 26.37 -22.36 2.13
CA SER A 303 27.70 -22.12 1.54
C SER A 303 27.60 -21.33 0.22
N PRO A 304 28.55 -20.42 -0.06
CA PRO A 304 28.60 -19.69 -1.31
C PRO A 304 29.46 -20.46 -2.32
N SER A 305 28.85 -21.09 -3.31
CA SER A 305 29.56 -21.44 -4.54
C SER A 305 28.60 -21.45 -5.71
N GLN A 306 28.75 -20.43 -6.57
CA GLN A 306 28.13 -20.35 -7.88
C GLN A 306 28.56 -21.54 -8.74
N THR A 307 27.62 -22.17 -9.43
CA THR A 307 27.73 -22.53 -10.85
C THR A 307 26.31 -22.60 -11.45
N PRO A 308 26.08 -22.14 -12.69
CA PRO A 308 24.75 -22.11 -13.28
C PRO A 308 24.42 -23.48 -13.87
N ILE A 309 23.42 -24.18 -13.34
CA ILE A 309 22.94 -25.43 -13.94
C ILE A 309 21.77 -25.14 -14.89
N ARG A 310 22.00 -25.60 -16.11
CA ARG A 310 21.19 -25.59 -17.34
C ARG A 310 19.70 -25.89 -17.13
N LEU A 311 18.86 -25.10 -17.79
CA LEU A 311 17.44 -25.39 -18.04
C LEU A 311 17.30 -26.64 -18.91
N SER A 312 16.56 -27.65 -18.42
CA SER A 312 15.93 -28.66 -19.26
C SER A 312 14.42 -28.55 -19.10
N PHE A 313 13.76 -28.28 -20.22
CA PHE A 313 12.31 -28.38 -20.40
C PHE A 313 11.82 -29.77 -20.01
N VAL A 314 10.72 -29.85 -19.29
CA VAL A 314 9.92 -31.08 -19.18
C VAL A 314 8.48 -30.71 -19.52
N GLU A 315 7.95 -31.49 -20.46
CA GLU A 315 6.66 -31.41 -21.11
C GLU A 315 5.46 -31.42 -20.16
N GLU A 316 4.43 -30.77 -20.65
CA GLU A 316 3.06 -30.70 -20.16
C GLU A 316 2.38 -32.07 -20.37
N SER A 317 1.87 -32.67 -19.30
CA SER A 317 0.79 -33.65 -19.41
C SER A 317 -0.30 -33.35 -18.38
N LEU A 318 -1.48 -33.04 -18.93
CA LEU A 318 -2.75 -32.98 -18.22
C LEU A 318 -3.13 -34.39 -17.78
N ASP A 319 -3.38 -34.59 -16.49
CA ASP A 319 -4.50 -35.39 -16.02
C ASP A 319 -4.82 -35.08 -14.55
N VAL A 320 -6.10 -34.80 -14.30
CA VAL A 320 -6.68 -34.67 -12.96
C VAL A 320 -7.35 -36.01 -12.64
N PRO A 321 -7.19 -36.54 -11.42
CA PRO A 321 -8.38 -36.62 -10.59
C PRO A 321 -8.20 -36.00 -9.21
N ARG A 322 -9.29 -35.39 -8.74
CA ARG A 322 -9.52 -34.94 -7.37
C ARG A 322 -9.16 -36.03 -6.36
N SER A 323 -8.17 -35.77 -5.51
CA SER A 323 -8.03 -36.39 -4.18
C SER A 323 -7.16 -35.49 -3.29
N LEU A 324 -7.74 -35.07 -2.17
CA LEU A 324 -7.06 -34.36 -1.09
C LEU A 324 -6.10 -35.34 -0.41
N ALA A 325 -4.83 -35.35 -0.83
CA ALA A 325 -3.77 -36.03 -0.10
C ALA A 325 -2.94 -34.99 0.67
N PHE A 326 -3.05 -35.00 2.00
CA PHE A 326 -2.03 -34.40 2.85
C PHE A 326 -0.70 -35.07 2.50
N VAL A 327 0.32 -34.27 2.19
CA VAL A 327 1.70 -34.76 2.05
C VAL A 327 2.10 -35.37 3.40
N VAL A 328 2.24 -36.68 3.44
CA VAL A 328 2.79 -37.41 4.59
C VAL A 328 4.23 -36.93 4.79
N PRO A 329 4.62 -36.45 5.98
CA PRO A 329 6.01 -36.11 6.24
C PRO A 329 6.84 -37.39 6.17
N HIS A 330 7.93 -37.37 5.40
CA HIS A 330 8.93 -38.42 5.47
C HIS A 330 9.42 -38.52 6.92
N GLU A 331 9.36 -39.72 7.51
CA GLU A 331 9.92 -40.05 8.82
C GLU A 331 11.45 -39.91 8.79
N GLY A 332 11.93 -38.68 8.88
CA GLY A 332 13.30 -38.36 9.25
C GLY A 332 13.31 -37.91 10.70
N ARG A 333 13.98 -38.67 11.56
CA ARG A 333 14.20 -38.34 12.99
C ARG A 333 14.44 -36.85 13.17
N THR A 334 13.55 -36.18 13.87
CA THR A 334 13.69 -34.80 14.34
C THR A 334 14.79 -34.75 15.39
N SER A 335 16.02 -34.43 14.99
CA SER A 335 16.96 -33.83 15.94
C SER A 335 16.46 -32.42 16.26
N MET A 336 16.43 -32.10 17.54
CA MET A 336 15.99 -30.81 18.08
C MET A 336 17.08 -29.77 17.81
N GLU A 337 17.27 -29.38 16.55
CA GLU A 337 18.29 -28.40 16.16
C GLU A 337 17.64 -27.19 15.47
N GLU A 338 17.55 -26.15 16.29
CA GLU A 338 17.42 -24.70 16.03
C GLU A 338 16.48 -24.26 14.90
N ILE A 339 15.25 -23.97 15.31
CA ILE A 339 14.32 -23.10 14.56
C ILE A 339 15.05 -21.79 14.26
N PRO A 340 15.09 -21.31 13.00
CA PRO A 340 15.69 -20.04 12.64
C PRO A 340 15.22 -18.91 13.57
N ASP A 341 16.16 -18.12 14.11
CA ASP A 341 15.87 -17.01 15.02
C ASP A 341 14.88 -15.99 14.43
N SER A 342 14.85 -15.85 13.10
CA SER A 342 13.87 -15.04 12.37
C SER A 342 12.43 -15.51 12.59
N LEU A 343 12.20 -16.83 12.59
CA LEU A 343 10.89 -17.45 12.83
C LEU A 343 10.53 -17.43 14.30
N TYR A 344 11.50 -17.65 15.20
CA TYR A 344 11.27 -17.51 16.64
C TYR A 344 10.92 -16.06 17.00
N CYS A 345 11.66 -15.08 16.47
CA CYS A 345 11.35 -13.66 16.61
C CYS A 345 10.00 -13.31 15.99
N ALA A 346 9.65 -13.85 14.82
CA ALA A 346 8.37 -13.60 14.17
C ALA A 346 7.19 -14.19 14.97
N ALA A 347 7.33 -15.41 15.51
CA ALA A 347 6.36 -16.05 16.38
C ALA A 347 6.23 -15.31 17.73
N TYR A 348 7.35 -14.90 18.32
CA TYR A 348 7.39 -14.11 19.56
C TYR A 348 6.78 -12.72 19.35
N LEU A 349 7.08 -12.03 18.25
CA LEU A 349 6.46 -10.75 17.88
C LEU A 349 4.97 -10.92 17.56
N GLY A 350 4.56 -12.04 16.97
CA GLY A 350 3.16 -12.40 16.79
C GLY A 350 2.43 -12.57 18.11
N LYS A 351 3.02 -13.29 19.07
CA LYS A 351 2.52 -13.44 20.44
C LYS A 351 2.45 -12.09 21.16
N ARG A 352 3.51 -11.28 21.10
CA ARG A 352 3.61 -9.98 21.78
C ARG A 352 2.71 -8.90 21.16
N ARG A 353 2.51 -8.90 19.84
CA ARG A 353 1.50 -8.04 19.16
C ARG A 353 0.08 -8.50 19.49
N GLY A 354 -0.16 -9.81 19.61
CA GLY A 354 -1.42 -10.37 20.08
C GLY A 354 -1.76 -9.97 21.53
N GLU A 355 -0.78 -10.04 22.43
CA GLU A 355 -0.90 -9.67 23.85
C GLU A 355 -1.00 -8.14 24.07
N CYS A 356 -0.28 -7.32 23.30
CA CYS A 356 -0.43 -5.86 23.38
C CYS A 356 -1.77 -5.37 22.82
N LEU A 357 -2.35 -6.06 21.83
CA LEU A 357 -3.66 -5.72 21.28
C LEU A 357 -4.81 -6.22 22.16
N SER A 358 -4.65 -7.36 22.85
CA SER A 358 -5.63 -7.80 23.85
C SER A 358 -5.61 -6.91 25.09
N LEU A 359 -4.45 -6.39 25.53
CA LEU A 359 -4.38 -5.40 26.61
C LEU A 359 -4.97 -4.03 26.23
N LEU A 360 -4.82 -3.58 24.98
CA LEU A 360 -5.47 -2.36 24.49
C LEU A 360 -6.99 -2.54 24.29
N ALA A 361 -7.43 -3.69 23.79
CA ALA A 361 -8.85 -4.03 23.67
C ALA A 361 -9.54 -4.20 25.03
N LEU A 362 -8.84 -4.74 26.04
CA LEU A 362 -9.34 -4.83 27.41
C LEU A 362 -9.39 -3.47 28.12
N ARG A 363 -8.51 -2.53 27.74
CA ARG A 363 -8.49 -1.17 28.32
C ARG A 363 -9.58 -0.26 27.73
N GLU A 364 -9.99 -0.47 26.47
CA GLU A 364 -11.10 0.27 25.86
C GLU A 364 -12.49 -0.33 26.19
N ALA A 365 -12.57 -1.56 26.70
CA ALA A 365 -13.84 -2.23 26.99
C ALA A 365 -14.48 -1.91 28.35
N ASN A 366 -13.82 -1.14 29.24
CA ASN A 366 -14.35 -0.72 30.54
C ASN A 366 -15.09 -1.82 31.34
N ILE A 367 -14.58 -3.06 31.30
CA ILE A 367 -15.14 -4.19 32.06
C ILE A 367 -14.41 -4.28 33.40
N PHE A 368 -14.67 -3.32 34.28
CA PHE A 368 -14.57 -3.49 35.72
C PHE A 368 -15.64 -2.58 36.34
N HIS A 369 -16.84 -3.12 36.50
CA HIS A 369 -17.71 -2.61 37.57
C HIS A 369 -17.20 -3.19 38.89
N PRO A 370 -17.05 -2.36 39.94
CA PRO A 370 -16.68 -2.86 41.26
C PRO A 370 -17.81 -3.76 41.74
N VAL A 371 -17.44 -4.94 42.27
CA VAL A 371 -18.38 -5.76 43.01
C VAL A 371 -18.72 -5.00 44.29
N ASP A 372 -19.89 -4.37 44.29
CA ASP A 372 -20.48 -3.80 45.50
C ASP A 372 -20.87 -4.94 46.44
N ASP A 373 -20.17 -4.94 47.56
CA ASP A 373 -20.53 -5.54 48.82
C ASP A 373 -21.94 -5.05 49.22
N LYS A 374 -22.90 -5.95 49.49
CA LYS A 374 -23.97 -5.79 50.50
C LYS A 374 -24.94 -6.99 50.59
N LEU A 375 -24.88 -7.60 51.78
CA LEU A 375 -25.96 -8.06 52.66
C LEU A 375 -26.78 -9.34 52.36
N GLN A 376 -26.50 -10.32 53.24
CA GLN A 376 -27.43 -10.99 54.17
C GLN A 376 -28.72 -11.63 53.61
N LYS A 377 -28.74 -12.96 53.59
CA LYS A 377 -29.44 -13.75 54.61
C LYS A 377 -28.87 -15.15 54.74
#